data_AF-A0A937IAH1-F1
#
_entry.id   AF-A0A937IAH1-F1
#
_cell.length_a   1.000
_cell.length_b   1.000
_cell.length_c   1.000
_cell.angle_alpha   90.00
_cell.angle_beta   90.00
_cell.angle_gamma   90.00
#
_symmetry.space_group_name_H-M   'P 1'
#
loop_
_entity.id
_entity.type
_entity.pdbx_description
1 polymer ?
#
loop_
_entity_poly.entity_id
_entity_poly.type
_entity_poly.pdbx_seq_one_letter_code
_entity_poly.pdbx_strand_id
1 'polypeptide(L)' 'IDATKKSFDKAQNKLVSGRGNLIRRAEHLKELGAKTSKKQKTGLIETASADALLDTPAADAEPEESNASDEKTRH' A
#
# COMPACT_ATOMS: atom_id res chain seq x y z
N ILE A 1 -14.59 12.44 13.08
CA ILE A 1 -14.91 11.16 12.40
C ILE A 1 -13.96 10.95 11.22
N ASP A 2 -13.50 12.00 10.55
CA ASP A 2 -12.68 11.91 9.33
C ASP A 2 -11.27 11.34 9.56
N ALA A 3 -10.68 11.58 10.73
CA ALA A 3 -9.38 11.00 11.08
C ALA A 3 -9.37 9.47 11.05
N THR A 4 -10.44 8.83 11.50
CA THR A 4 -10.59 7.35 11.51
C THR A 4 -10.75 6.80 10.09
N LYS A 5 -11.48 7.51 9.22
CA LYS A 5 -11.62 7.12 7.81
C LYS A 5 -10.27 7.25 7.09
N LYS A 6 -9.60 8.39 7.26
CA LYS A 6 -8.28 8.64 6.65
C LYS A 6 -7.23 7.60 7.07
N SER A 7 -7.22 7.18 8.33
CA SER A 7 -6.29 6.14 8.80
C SER A 7 -6.64 4.76 8.23
N PHE A 8 -7.92 4.43 8.12
CA PHE A 8 -8.39 3.21 7.46
C PHE A 8 -7.98 3.19 5.99
N ASP A 9 -8.26 4.25 5.24
CA ASP A 9 -7.93 4.35 3.81
C ASP A 9 -6.41 4.21 3.59
N LYS A 10 -5.61 4.89 4.43
CA LYS A 10 -4.14 4.78 4.37
C LYS A 10 -3.65 3.37 4.65
N ALA A 11 -4.26 2.66 5.60
CA ALA A 11 -3.92 1.27 5.93
C ALA A 11 -4.36 0.31 4.81
N GLN A 12 -5.56 0.51 4.27
CA GLN A 12 -6.10 -0.25 3.15
C GLN A 12 -5.21 -0.11 1.93
N ASN A 13 -4.78 1.11 1.61
CA ASN A 13 -3.82 1.36 0.55
C ASN A 13 -2.55 0.55 0.79
N LYS A 14 -1.85 0.76 1.89
CA LYS A 14 -0.61 0.00 2.18
C LYS A 14 -0.78 -1.54 2.12
N LEU A 15 -1.95 -2.06 2.52
CA LEU A 15 -2.21 -3.49 2.53
C LEU A 15 -2.55 -4.06 1.14
N VAL A 16 -3.43 -3.39 0.38
CA VAL A 16 -4.12 -3.97 -0.80
C VAL A 16 -3.97 -3.14 -2.07
N SER A 17 -3.59 -1.86 -2.02
CA SER A 17 -3.48 -1.00 -3.22
C SER A 17 -2.29 -0.03 -3.19
N GLY A 18 -2.12 0.76 -4.24
CA GLY A 18 -1.07 1.75 -4.33
C GLY A 18 0.35 1.19 -4.42
N ARG A 19 1.31 2.10 -4.56
CA ARG A 19 2.71 1.79 -4.87
C ARG A 19 3.45 0.95 -3.80
N GLY A 20 2.91 0.92 -2.59
CA GLY A 20 3.50 0.25 -1.42
C GLY A 20 2.86 -1.08 -1.03
N ASN A 21 1.92 -1.62 -1.82
CA ASN A 21 1.10 -2.77 -1.47
C ASN A 21 1.89 -3.99 -0.95
N LEU A 22 1.65 -4.34 0.33
CA LEU A 22 2.32 -5.45 1.02
C LEU A 22 1.96 -6.83 0.45
N ILE A 23 0.70 -7.05 0.03
CA ILE A 23 0.26 -8.32 -0.55
C ILE A 23 1.02 -8.60 -1.84
N ARG A 24 1.13 -7.60 -2.71
CA ARG A 24 1.87 -7.72 -3.97
C ARG A 24 3.34 -8.05 -3.73
N ARG A 25 3.99 -7.41 -2.76
CA ARG A 25 5.38 -7.72 -2.40
C ARG A 25 5.54 -9.14 -1.87
N ALA A 26 4.62 -9.59 -1.02
CA ALA A 26 4.64 -10.95 -0.49
C ALA A 26 4.46 -12.01 -1.59
N GLU A 27 3.54 -11.79 -2.54
CA GLU A 27 3.36 -12.69 -3.68
C GLU A 27 4.56 -12.65 -4.63
N HIS A 28 5.13 -11.47 -4.93
CA HIS A 28 6.34 -11.38 -5.77
C HIS A 28 7.54 -12.13 -5.14
N LEU A 29 7.75 -12.02 -3.82
CA LEU A 29 8.78 -12.80 -3.13
C LEU A 29 8.53 -14.31 -3.24
N LYS A 30 7.27 -14.73 -3.14
CA LYS A 30 6.88 -16.13 -3.28
C LYS A 30 7.07 -16.63 -4.72
N GLU A 31 6.77 -15.81 -5.72
CA GLU A 31 7.06 -16.10 -7.15
C GLU A 31 8.55 -16.29 -7.39
N LEU A 32 9.40 -15.49 -6.71
CA LEU A 32 10.86 -15.64 -6.74
C LEU A 32 11.37 -16.86 -5.95
N GLY A 33 10.48 -17.69 -5.40
CA GLY A 33 10.83 -18.91 -4.69
C GLY A 33 11.12 -18.73 -3.19
N ALA A 34 10.86 -17.55 -2.62
CA ALA A 34 10.98 -17.35 -1.19
C ALA A 34 9.86 -18.07 -0.41
N LYS A 35 10.21 -18.65 0.74
CA LYS A 35 9.24 -19.30 1.63
C LYS A 35 8.47 -18.24 2.41
N THR A 36 7.21 -18.02 2.07
CA THR A 36 6.33 -17.14 2.86
C THR A 36 5.58 -17.93 3.93
N SER A 37 5.57 -17.43 5.16
CA SER A 37 4.96 -18.14 6.29
C SER A 37 3.42 -18.12 6.26
N LYS A 38 2.81 -17.19 5.52
CA LYS A 38 1.36 -16.98 5.50
C LYS A 38 0.89 -16.81 4.05
N LYS A 39 -0.20 -17.49 3.69
CA LYS A 39 -0.89 -17.33 2.41
C LYS A 39 -2.05 -16.36 2.58
N GLN A 40 -2.16 -15.39 1.69
CA GLN A 40 -3.25 -14.42 1.70
C GLN A 40 -4.49 -15.01 1.01
N LYS A 41 -5.67 -14.45 1.30
CA LYS A 41 -6.94 -14.86 0.67
C LYS A 41 -6.89 -14.54 -0.82
N THR A 42 -7.38 -15.45 -1.67
CA THR A 42 -7.37 -15.31 -3.13
C THR A 42 -8.03 -14.02 -3.60
N GLY A 43 -9.23 -13.71 -3.10
CA GLY A 43 -9.91 -12.46 -3.47
C GLY A 43 -9.12 -11.19 -3.15
N LEU A 44 -8.28 -11.21 -2.09
CA LEU A 44 -7.46 -10.06 -1.72
C LEU A 44 -6.21 -9.93 -2.61
N ILE A 45 -5.68 -11.05 -3.08
CA ILE A 45 -4.58 -11.10 -4.06
C ILE A 45 -5.08 -10.59 -5.42
N GLU A 46 -6.28 -10.98 -5.83
CA GLU A 46 -6.91 -10.53 -7.08
C GLU A 46 -7.13 -9.02 -7.09
N THR A 47 -7.71 -8.48 -6.01
CA THR A 47 -7.88 -7.02 -5.87
C THR A 47 -6.55 -6.28 -5.88
N ALA A 48 -5.53 -6.82 -5.21
CA ALA A 48 -4.19 -6.23 -5.16
C ALA A 48 -3.47 -6.25 -6.51
N SER A 49 -3.75 -7.27 -7.33
CA SER A 49 -3.18 -7.42 -8.66
C SER A 49 -3.89 -6.53 -9.69
N ALA A 50 -5.20 -6.34 -9.56
CA ALA A 50 -5.98 -5.49 -10.45
C ALA A 50 -5.55 -4.01 -10.38
N ASP A 51 -5.20 -3.51 -9.19
CA ASP A 51 -4.73 -2.14 -8.98
C ASP A 51 -3.41 -1.85 -9.71
N ALA A 52 -2.54 -2.86 -9.85
CA ALA A 52 -1.24 -2.71 -10.52
C ALA A 52 -1.35 -2.36 -12.02
N LEU A 53 -2.48 -2.65 -12.66
CA LEU A 53 -2.74 -2.30 -14.06
C LEU A 53 -3.02 -0.80 -14.25
N LEU A 54 -3.28 -0.07 -13.17
CA LEU A 54 -3.56 1.37 -13.17
C LEU A 54 -2.33 2.22 -12.85
N ASP A 55 -1.27 1.63 -12.29
CA ASP A 55 0.02 2.29 -12.02
C ASP A 55 0.85 2.41 -13.32
N THR A 56 0.30 3.11 -14.30
CA THR A 56 1.10 3.70 -15.39
C THR A 56 1.92 4.81 -14.76
N PRO A 57 3.27 4.83 -14.89
CA PRO A 57 4.06 5.96 -14.44
C PRO A 57 3.78 7.12 -15.40
N ALA A 58 2.70 7.86 -15.14
CA ALA A 58 2.56 9.20 -15.65
C ALA A 58 3.71 10.00 -15.02
N ALA A 59 4.74 10.27 -15.82
CA ALA A 59 5.68 11.33 -15.54
C ALA A 59 4.88 12.58 -15.10
N ASP A 60 5.30 13.21 -14.01
CA ASP A 60 4.75 14.47 -13.48
C ASP A 60 3.43 14.41 -12.68
N ALA A 61 3.32 13.49 -11.71
CA ALA A 61 2.38 13.67 -10.60
C ALA A 61 3.14 13.73 -9.26
N GLU A 62 3.30 14.95 -8.77
CA GLU A 62 3.75 15.35 -7.43
C GLU A 62 3.37 14.33 -6.34
N PRO A 63 4.30 13.93 -5.46
CA PRO A 63 3.94 13.16 -4.29
C PRO A 63 3.10 14.06 -3.37
N GLU A 64 1.79 13.78 -3.31
CA GLU A 64 0.89 14.29 -2.27
C GLU A 64 1.36 13.79 -0.88
N GLU A 65 2.39 14.43 -0.35
CA GLU A 65 2.73 14.40 1.07
C GLU A 65 1.68 15.20 1.84
N SER A 66 0.56 14.57 2.20
CA SER A 66 -0.36 15.16 3.18
C SER A 66 0.04 14.82 4.62
N ASN A 67 0.92 15.69 5.15
CA ASN A 67 1.21 16.07 6.52
C ASN A 67 1.86 15.06 7.48
N ALA A 68 3.17 15.25 7.67
CA ALA A 68 3.81 15.16 8.97
C ALA A 68 3.35 16.34 9.85
N SER A 69 2.50 16.07 10.83
CA SER A 69 2.26 16.97 11.94
C SER A 69 2.81 16.30 13.20
N ASP A 70 4.09 16.47 13.45
CA ASP A 70 4.69 16.29 14.77
C ASP A 70 5.60 17.50 15.05
N GLU A 71 4.96 18.64 15.22
CA GLU A 71 5.58 19.83 15.80
C GLU A 71 5.54 19.71 17.33
N LYS A 72 6.42 18.90 17.93
CA LYS A 72 6.86 19.15 19.32
C LYS A 72 8.13 18.41 19.73
N THR A 73 9.29 18.97 19.39
CA THR A 73 10.46 18.90 20.28
C THR A 73 11.40 20.09 20.01
N ARG A 74 10.96 21.28 20.43
CA ARG A 74 11.86 22.35 20.89
C ARG A 74 11.73 22.44 22.40
N HIS A 75 12.65 21.83 23.12
CA HIS A 75 13.36 22.43 24.25
C HIS A 75 14.65 21.64 24.48
#